data_AF-A0A1F6R3P2-F1
#
_entry.id   AF-A0A1F6R3P2-F1
#
_cell.length_a   1.000
_cell.length_b   1.000
_cell.length_c   1.000
_cell.angle_alpha   90.00
_cell.angle_beta   90.00
_cell.angle_gamma   90.00
#
_symmetry.space_group_name_H-M   'P 1'
#
loop_
_entity.id
_entity.type
_entity.pdbx_description
1 polymer ?
#
loop_
_entity_poly.entity_id
_entity_poly.type
_entity_poly.pdbx_seq_one_letter_code
_entity_poly.pdbx_strand_id
1 'polypeptide(L)'
;MKLVFTAHSSALSHYSTLICKHVFKSGNIPINLFNLYGYFMHGLVDREDIFEANNKILGKCDKLWVFGKVCEGVQIEIDIAKRKGMSIRFFELKASNDGEIVKIAEVTAMVGEPAKALRKNG
;
A
#
# COMPACT_ATOMS: atom_id res chain seq x y z
N MET A 1 -15.47 4.29 -13.21
CA MET A 1 -14.70 4.13 -11.96
C MET A 1 -13.22 4.11 -12.30
N LYS A 2 -12.32 4.49 -11.37
CA LYS A 2 -10.86 4.50 -11.59
C LYS A 2 -10.18 3.40 -10.79
N LEU A 3 -9.13 2.79 -11.35
CA LEU A 3 -8.29 1.81 -10.68
C LEU A 3 -7.36 2.53 -9.69
N VAL A 4 -7.41 2.14 -8.42
CA VAL A 4 -6.61 2.73 -7.35
C VAL A 4 -5.69 1.66 -6.79
N PHE A 5 -4.39 1.83 -7.00
CA PHE A 5 -3.40 1.02 -6.32
C PHE A 5 -3.33 1.45 -4.85
N THR A 6 -3.48 0.50 -3.93
CA THR A 6 -3.42 0.79 -2.48
C THR A 6 -2.09 0.32 -1.90
N ALA A 7 -1.24 1.29 -1.53
CA ALA A 7 0.09 1.04 -0.98
C ALA A 7 0.08 1.19 0.54
N HIS A 8 0.70 0.24 1.24
CA HIS A 8 0.94 0.32 2.68
C HIS A 8 2.02 -0.70 3.09
N SER A 9 2.59 -0.53 4.29
CA SER A 9 3.54 -1.50 4.82
C SER A 9 2.89 -2.85 5.11
N SER A 10 3.70 -3.91 5.13
CA SER A 10 3.23 -5.26 5.48
C SER A 10 2.69 -5.37 6.90
N ALA A 11 3.13 -4.50 7.81
CA ALA A 11 2.59 -4.39 9.16
C ALA A 11 1.10 -4.03 9.17
N LEU A 12 0.59 -3.41 8.10
CA LEU A 12 -0.82 -3.01 7.95
C LEU A 12 -1.62 -3.98 7.06
N SER A 13 -1.05 -5.13 6.67
CA SER A 13 -1.71 -6.12 5.80
C SER A 13 -3.04 -6.64 6.35
N HIS A 14 -3.20 -6.72 7.67
CA HIS A 14 -4.47 -7.08 8.31
C HIS A 14 -5.59 -6.05 8.10
N TYR A 15 -5.26 -4.81 7.71
CA TYR A 15 -6.25 -3.78 7.37
C TYR A 15 -6.62 -3.73 5.89
N SER A 16 -6.08 -4.61 5.04
CA SER A 16 -6.26 -4.54 3.58
C SER A 16 -7.74 -4.53 3.15
N THR A 17 -8.60 -5.30 3.83
CA THR A 17 -10.05 -5.31 3.57
C THR A 17 -10.71 -3.96 3.90
N LEU A 18 -10.32 -3.31 5.00
CA LEU A 18 -10.83 -1.99 5.38
C LEU A 18 -10.36 -0.90 4.42
N ILE A 19 -9.11 -0.99 3.98
CA ILE A 19 -8.54 -0.13 2.93
C ILE A 19 -9.33 -0.29 1.63
N CYS A 20 -9.56 -1.52 1.17
CA CYS A 20 -10.35 -1.80 -0.02
C CYS A 20 -11.78 -1.26 0.11
N LYS A 21 -12.44 -1.47 1.25
CA LYS A 21 -13.77 -0.93 1.55
C LYS A 21 -13.81 0.60 1.42
N HIS A 22 -12.80 1.30 1.93
CA HIS A 22 -12.73 2.77 1.83
C HIS A 22 -12.63 3.24 0.38
N VAL A 23 -11.76 2.62 -0.42
CA VAL A 23 -11.63 2.91 -1.85
C VAL A 23 -12.93 2.61 -2.59
N PHE A 24 -13.55 1.45 -2.35
CA PHE A 24 -14.83 1.09 -2.98
C PHE A 24 -15.93 2.10 -2.66
N LYS A 25 -16.08 2.51 -1.39
CA LYS A 25 -17.07 3.52 -0.98
C LYS A 25 -16.83 4.89 -1.60
N SER A 26 -15.63 5.18 -2.07
CA SER A 26 -15.31 6.41 -2.80
C SER A 26 -15.64 6.36 -4.31
N GLY A 27 -16.25 5.26 -4.80
CA GLY A 27 -16.59 5.09 -6.22
C GLY A 27 -15.41 4.67 -7.10
N ASN A 28 -14.34 4.13 -6.50
CA ASN A 28 -13.15 3.64 -7.19
C ASN A 28 -12.98 2.12 -7.01
N ILE A 29 -12.09 1.51 -7.80
CA ILE A 29 -11.81 0.06 -7.74
C ILE A 29 -10.45 -0.13 -7.06
N PRO A 30 -10.37 -0.75 -5.87
CA PRO A 30 -9.10 -1.01 -5.21
C PRO A 30 -8.33 -2.15 -5.85
N ILE A 31 -7.04 -1.93 -6.03
CA ILE A 31 -6.05 -2.95 -6.34
C ILE A 31 -5.09 -3.04 -5.16
N ASN A 32 -5.32 -4.04 -4.30
CA ASN A 32 -4.51 -4.29 -3.10
C ASN A 32 -3.71 -5.58 -3.28
N LEU A 33 -2.38 -5.47 -3.18
CA LEU A 33 -1.48 -6.59 -3.44
C LEU A 33 -1.51 -7.67 -2.35
N PHE A 34 -1.82 -7.32 -1.10
CA PHE A 34 -1.99 -8.31 -0.03
C PHE A 34 -3.29 -9.09 -0.19
N ASN A 35 -4.33 -8.52 -0.80
CA ASN A 35 -5.51 -9.27 -1.21
C ASN A 35 -5.28 -10.14 -2.46
N LEU A 36 -4.39 -9.71 -3.38
CA LEU A 36 -4.07 -10.47 -4.60
C LEU A 36 -3.13 -11.64 -4.33
N TYR A 37 -2.14 -11.46 -3.45
CA TYR A 37 -1.03 -12.41 -3.25
C TYR A 37 -0.90 -12.93 -1.82
N GLY A 38 -1.80 -12.55 -0.91
CA GLY A 38 -1.60 -12.79 0.51
C GLY A 38 -0.35 -12.07 1.03
N TYR A 39 0.29 -12.64 2.05
CA TYR A 39 1.52 -12.07 2.62
C TYR A 39 2.74 -12.47 1.78
N PHE A 40 3.01 -11.74 0.70
CA PHE A 40 4.12 -12.01 -0.24
C PHE A 40 4.17 -13.46 -0.74
N MET A 41 3.02 -14.01 -1.16
CA MET A 41 2.90 -15.41 -1.59
C MET A 41 3.43 -16.42 -0.56
N HIS A 42 3.49 -16.04 0.73
CA HIS A 42 4.03 -16.86 1.82
C HIS A 42 5.45 -17.39 1.56
N GLY A 43 6.25 -16.66 0.77
CA GLY A 43 7.62 -17.05 0.42
C GLY A 43 7.71 -18.18 -0.62
N LEU A 44 6.61 -18.51 -1.30
CA LEU A 44 6.57 -19.52 -2.37
C LEU A 44 7.11 -18.99 -3.71
N VAL A 45 7.36 -17.68 -3.81
CA VAL A 45 7.83 -16.99 -5.00
C VAL A 45 8.92 -16.01 -4.58
N ASP A 46 9.92 -15.83 -5.45
CA ASP A 46 11.01 -14.89 -5.22
C ASP A 46 10.49 -13.45 -5.06
N ARG A 47 11.17 -12.71 -4.19
CA ARG A 47 10.71 -11.37 -3.80
C ARG A 47 10.81 -10.39 -4.96
N GLU A 48 11.83 -10.55 -5.78
CA GLU A 48 12.10 -9.75 -6.97
C GLU A 48 10.96 -9.89 -8.00
N ASP A 49 10.46 -11.11 -8.22
CA ASP A 49 9.33 -11.38 -9.13
C ASP A 49 8.04 -10.71 -8.64
N ILE A 50 7.78 -10.77 -7.32
CA ILE A 50 6.63 -10.09 -6.71
C ILE A 50 6.75 -8.58 -6.93
N PHE A 51 7.93 -7.99 -6.73
CA PHE A 51 8.15 -6.56 -6.95
C PHE A 51 7.99 -6.14 -8.41
N GLU A 52 8.47 -6.94 -9.36
CA GLU A 52 8.23 -6.69 -10.78
C GLU A 52 6.74 -6.73 -11.12
N ALA A 53 6.01 -7.73 -10.61
CA ALA A 53 4.57 -7.86 -10.80
C ALA A 53 3.81 -6.67 -10.19
N ASN A 54 4.17 -6.26 -8.97
CA ASN A 54 3.60 -5.08 -8.29
C ASN A 54 3.76 -3.82 -9.13
N ASN A 55 4.96 -3.59 -9.66
CA ASN A 55 5.26 -2.43 -10.51
C ASN A 55 4.47 -2.45 -11.82
N LYS A 56 4.30 -3.62 -12.44
CA LYS A 56 3.46 -3.79 -13.64
C LYS A 56 2.00 -3.46 -13.34
N ILE A 57 1.47 -3.92 -12.21
CA ILE A 57 0.10 -3.65 -11.77
C ILE A 57 -0.10 -2.17 -11.46
N LEU A 58 0.81 -1.54 -10.71
CA LEU A 58 0.79 -0.11 -10.45
C LEU A 58 0.76 0.68 -11.76
N GLY A 59 1.54 0.25 -12.76
CA GLY A 59 1.56 0.85 -14.08
C GLY A 59 0.25 0.78 -14.87
N LYS A 60 -0.71 -0.05 -14.44
CA LYS A 60 -2.07 -0.15 -15.02
C LYS A 60 -3.12 0.64 -14.23
N CYS A 61 -2.78 1.14 -13.04
CA CYS A 61 -3.70 1.89 -12.20
C CYS A 61 -3.77 3.37 -12.59
N ASP A 62 -4.90 4.03 -12.29
CA ASP A 62 -5.09 5.46 -12.55
C ASP A 62 -4.56 6.34 -11.40
N LYS A 63 -4.56 5.81 -10.18
CA LYS A 63 -4.21 6.55 -8.94
C LYS A 63 -3.40 5.68 -7.98
N LEU A 64 -2.61 6.32 -7.14
CA LEU A 64 -1.89 5.70 -6.02
C LEU A 64 -2.41 6.27 -4.70
N TRP A 65 -2.98 5.43 -3.84
CA TRP A 65 -3.40 5.82 -2.50
C TRP A 65 -2.54 5.11 -1.45
N VAL A 66 -1.88 5.90 -0.61
CA VAL A 66 -0.92 5.42 0.38
C VAL A 66 -1.55 5.45 1.77
N PHE A 67 -1.48 4.34 2.50
CA PHE A 67 -2.05 4.21 3.84
C PHE A 67 -0.97 3.95 4.89
N GLY A 68 -0.98 4.77 5.95
CA GLY A 68 0.00 4.72 7.04
C GLY A 68 1.33 5.40 6.70
N LYS A 69 2.35 5.11 7.51
CA LYS A 69 3.70 5.65 7.33
C LYS A 69 4.33 5.11 6.04
N VAL A 70 5.00 5.98 5.29
CA VAL A 70 5.75 5.59 4.08
C VAL A 70 6.97 4.78 4.50
N CYS A 71 7.01 3.50 4.09
CA CYS A 71 8.19 2.65 4.19
C CYS A 71 8.93 2.60 2.84
N GLU A 72 10.13 2.01 2.82
CA GLU A 72 10.99 1.92 1.63
C GLU A 72 10.26 1.34 0.41
N GLY A 73 9.54 0.24 0.56
CA GLY A 73 8.78 -0.38 -0.54
C GLY A 73 7.70 0.55 -1.11
N VAL A 74 6.99 1.26 -0.23
CA VAL A 74 5.97 2.24 -0.63
C VAL A 74 6.60 3.48 -1.28
N GLN A 75 7.80 3.88 -0.85
CA GLN A 75 8.51 5.01 -1.46
C GLN A 75 8.84 4.73 -2.94
N ILE A 76 9.24 3.50 -3.28
CA ILE A 76 9.48 3.08 -4.66
C ILE A 76 8.20 3.23 -5.50
N GLU A 77 7.06 2.81 -4.98
CA GLU A 77 5.75 2.93 -5.64
C GLU A 77 5.35 4.40 -5.83
N ILE A 78 5.59 5.26 -4.83
CA ILE A 78 5.37 6.71 -4.92
C ILE A 78 6.22 7.31 -6.05
N ASP A 79 7.49 6.93 -6.16
CA ASP A 79 8.37 7.48 -7.18
C ASP A 79 7.97 7.04 -8.59
N ILE A 80 7.51 5.79 -8.75
CA ILE A 80 6.91 5.30 -10.00
C ILE A 80 5.66 6.11 -10.36
N ALA A 81 4.76 6.31 -9.39
CA ALA A 81 3.52 7.06 -9.60
C ALA A 81 3.78 8.52 -9.99
N LYS A 82 4.76 9.18 -9.35
CA LYS A 82 5.21 10.54 -9.70
C LYS A 82 5.72 10.60 -11.14
N ARG A 83 6.61 9.68 -11.53
CA ARG A 83 7.13 9.62 -12.92
C ARG A 83 6.04 9.42 -13.96
N LYS A 84 4.94 8.75 -13.59
CA LYS A 84 3.76 8.53 -14.44
C LYS A 84 2.72 9.66 -14.40
N GLY A 85 2.93 10.70 -13.60
CA GLY A 85 1.95 11.78 -13.43
C GLY A 85 0.65 11.32 -12.77
N MET A 86 0.68 10.24 -11.99
CA MET A 86 -0.50 9.72 -11.30
C MET A 86 -0.92 10.64 -10.15
N SER A 87 -2.22 10.69 -9.86
CA SER A 87 -2.71 11.34 -8.63
C SER A 87 -2.35 10.47 -7.41
N ILE A 88 -1.67 11.08 -6.44
CA ILE A 88 -1.24 10.43 -5.20
C ILE A 88 -1.99 11.05 -4.02
N ARG A 89 -2.57 10.21 -3.16
CA ARG A 89 -3.25 10.63 -1.90
C ARG A 89 -2.70 9.84 -0.73
N PHE A 90 -2.65 10.46 0.44
CA PHE A 90 -2.12 9.85 1.66
C PHE A 90 -3.20 9.77 2.72
N PHE A 91 -3.21 8.67 3.45
CA PHE A 91 -4.19 8.38 4.47
C PHE A 91 -3.53 7.85 5.73
N GLU A 92 -4.00 8.31 6.89
CA GLU A 92 -3.63 7.75 8.18
C GLU A 92 -4.67 6.71 8.62
N LEU A 93 -4.20 5.61 9.22
CA LEU A 93 -5.03 4.57 9.83
C LEU A 93 -4.96 4.77 11.35
N LYS A 94 -6.07 5.16 11.99
CA LYS A 94 -6.14 5.28 13.46
C LYS A 94 -6.95 4.15 14.04
N ALA A 95 -6.32 3.28 14.83
CA ALA A 95 -7.04 2.31 15.65
C ALA A 95 -7.92 3.05 16.67
N SER A 96 -9.15 2.58 16.86
CA SER A 96 -9.97 2.97 18.00
C SER A 96 -9.54 2.20 19.23
N ASN A 97 -9.87 2.75 20.40
CA ASN A 97 -9.59 2.15 21.70
C ASN A 97 -10.21 0.75 21.88
N ASP A 98 -11.18 0.39 21.05
CA ASP A 98 -11.95 -0.85 21.15
C ASP A 98 -11.41 -1.97 20.24
N GLY A 99 -10.19 -1.81 19.70
CA GLY A 99 -9.48 -2.86 18.97
C GLY A 99 -9.96 -3.14 17.54
N GLU A 100 -11.07 -2.55 17.10
CA GLU A 100 -11.69 -2.94 15.82
C GLU A 100 -11.98 -1.82 14.82
N ILE A 101 -11.88 -0.53 15.18
CA ILE A 101 -12.21 0.55 14.23
C ILE A 101 -10.96 1.28 13.77
N VAL A 102 -10.58 1.05 12.52
CA VAL A 102 -9.66 1.95 11.84
C VAL A 102 -10.41 3.13 11.23
N LYS A 103 -10.13 4.34 11.73
CA LYS A 103 -10.52 5.57 11.02
C LYS A 103 -9.47 5.86 9.95
N ILE A 104 -9.94 6.08 8.73
CA ILE A 104 -9.12 6.48 7.59
C ILE A 104 -9.36 7.97 7.36
N ALA A 105 -8.30 8.77 7.53
CA ALA A 105 -8.34 10.21 7.30
C ALA A 105 -7.28 10.59 6.26
N GLU A 106 -7.64 11.45 5.32
CA GLU A 106 -6.67 11.99 4.35
C GLU A 106 -5.73 12.99 5.04
N VAL A 107 -4.45 12.89 4.72
CA VAL A 107 -3.38 13.67 5.35
C VAL A 107 -2.36 14.12 4.30
N THR A 108 -1.46 15.03 4.69
CA THR A 108 -0.20 15.23 3.96
C THR A 108 0.73 14.03 4.20
N ALA A 109 1.64 13.75 3.27
CA ALA A 109 2.54 12.60 3.36
C ALA A 109 3.25 12.50 4.73
N MET A 110 3.11 11.35 5.40
CA MET A 110 3.76 11.07 6.67
C MET A 110 5.00 10.21 6.42
N VAL A 111 6.18 10.83 6.57
CA VAL A 111 7.47 10.14 6.40
C VAL A 111 7.68 9.21 7.60
N GLY A 112 7.89 7.91 7.33
CA GLY A 112 8.31 6.96 8.35
C GLY A 112 9.80 7.09 8.67
N GLU A 113 10.20 6.73 9.89
CA GLU A 113 11.61 6.49 10.18
C GLU A 113 12.13 5.32 9.32
N PRO A 114 13.37 5.37 8.81
CA PRO A 114 13.93 4.27 8.03
C PRO A 114 13.89 2.98 8.86
N ALA A 115 13.34 1.92 8.28
CA ALA A 115 13.41 0.60 8.88
C ALA A 115 14.88 0.24 9.09
N LYS A 116 15.29 -0.11 10.33
CA LYS A 116 16.60 -0.70 10.57
C LYS A 116 16.72 -1.89 9.64
N ALA A 117 17.69 -1.85 8.73
CA ALA A 117 17.97 -2.93 7.80
C ALA A 117 18.00 -4.23 8.60
N LEU A 118 17.06 -5.15 8.32
CA LEU A 118 17.22 -6.55 8.66
C LEU A 118 18.42 -7.00 7.82
N ARG A 119 19.62 -6.84 8.38
CA ARG A 119 20.83 -7.50 7.90
C ARG A 119 20.50 -8.99 7.95
N LYS A 120 20.21 -9.57 6.78
CA LYS A 120 20.24 -11.02 6.61
C LYS A 120 21.70 -11.42 6.88
N ASN A 121 21.94 -11.99 8.05
CA ASN A 121 23.11 -12.86 8.22
C ASN A 121 22.85 -14.07 7.31
N GLY A 122 23.88 -14.42 6.53
CA GLY A 122 23.86 -15.53 5.59
C GLY A 122 23.94 -16.90 6.25
#